data_AF-J9BP67-F1
#
_entry.id   AF-J9BP67-F1
#
_cell.length_a   1.000
_cell.length_b   1.000
_cell.length_c   1.000
_cell.angle_alpha   90.00
_cell.angle_beta   90.00
_cell.angle_gamma   90.00
#
_symmetry.space_group_name_H-M   'P 1'
#
loop_
_entity.id
_entity.type
_entity.pdbx_description
1 polymer ?
#
loop_
_entity_poly.entity_id
_entity_poly.type
_entity_poly.pdbx_seq_one_letter_code
_entity_poly.pdbx_strand_id
1 'polypeptide(L)' 'NNEICHGIPDKDIILQEGDIINVDVSTILDGYFSDASRMFKIGTVSERAERILRVTEECVELGLKAAKPWGHLGDIADA' A
#
# COMPACT_ATOMS: atom_id res chain seq x y z
N ASN A 1 -1.42 3.90 14.35
CA ASN A 1 -0.59 2.80 13.76
C ASN A 1 0.73 3.37 13.26
N ASN A 2 1.77 2.56 13.14
CA ASN A 2 3.12 2.98 12.68
C ASN A 2 3.92 1.87 11.98
N GLU A 3 3.28 0.72 11.73
CA GLU A 3 3.80 -0.39 10.95
C GLU A 3 3.89 0.01 9.48
N ILE A 4 5.09 -0.07 8.90
CA ILE A 4 5.34 0.35 7.51
C ILE A 4 4.98 -0.77 6.54
N CYS A 5 5.46 -1.99 6.80
CA CYS A 5 5.19 -3.20 6.03
C CYS A 5 5.42 -4.44 6.91
N HIS A 6 5.03 -5.62 6.41
CA HIS A 6 5.26 -6.92 7.05
C HIS A 6 4.77 -7.02 8.51
N GLY A 7 3.69 -6.32 8.84
CA GLY A 7 3.00 -6.52 10.12
C GLY A 7 2.54 -7.97 10.25
N ILE A 8 2.77 -8.57 11.42
CA ILE A 8 2.37 -9.95 11.70
C ILE A 8 0.96 -9.90 12.34
N PRO A 9 -0.06 -10.57 11.75
CA PRO A 9 -1.38 -10.62 12.35
C PRO A 9 -1.35 -11.17 13.78
N ASP A 10 -1.96 -10.44 14.71
CA ASP A 10 -2.06 -10.81 16.11
C ASP A 10 -3.52 -10.72 16.55
N LYS A 11 -3.99 -11.77 17.24
CA LYS A 11 -5.36 -11.85 17.78
C LYS A 11 -5.62 -10.82 18.88
N ASP A 12 -4.57 -10.33 19.54
CA ASP A 12 -4.67 -9.39 20.67
C ASP A 12 -4.61 -7.92 20.19
N ILE A 13 -4.32 -7.68 18.89
CA ILE A 13 -4.36 -6.35 18.26
C ILE A 13 -5.70 -6.17 17.56
N ILE A 14 -6.61 -5.44 18.20
CA ILE A 14 -7.95 -5.16 17.66
C ILE A 14 -7.94 -3.80 16.94
N LEU A 15 -8.36 -3.79 15.67
CA LEU A 15 -8.52 -2.56 14.89
C LEU A 15 -9.53 -1.62 15.54
N GLN A 16 -9.20 -0.34 15.58
CA GLN A 16 -10.01 0.71 16.22
C GLN A 16 -10.51 1.73 15.19
N GLU A 17 -11.59 2.44 15.54
CA GLU A 17 -12.07 3.59 14.77
C GLU A 17 -10.93 4.60 14.56
N GLY A 18 -10.73 5.01 13.31
CA GLY A 18 -9.67 5.94 12.91
C GLY A 18 -8.35 5.29 12.50
N ASP A 19 -8.20 3.98 12.64
CA ASP A 19 -7.03 3.25 12.15
C ASP A 19 -6.97 3.22 10.61
N ILE A 20 -5.75 3.12 10.09
CA ILE A 20 -5.48 2.73 8.70
C ILE A 20 -4.64 1.46 8.70
N ILE A 21 -4.95 0.53 7.81
CA ILE A 21 -4.26 -0.75 7.70
C ILE A 21 -3.94 -1.07 6.24
N ASN A 22 -2.72 -1.53 5.98
CA ASN A 22 -2.37 -2.16 4.72
C ASN A 22 -2.68 -3.65 4.80
N VAL A 23 -3.32 -4.20 3.77
CA VAL A 23 -3.38 -5.66 3.58
C VAL A 23 -2.61 -5.98 2.31
N ASP A 24 -1.58 -6.79 2.47
CA ASP A 24 -0.67 -7.23 1.41
C ASP A 24 -0.85 -8.72 1.15
N VAL A 25 -1.08 -9.09 -0.11
CA VAL A 25 -1.44 -10.44 -0.51
C VAL A 25 -0.64 -10.87 -1.72
N SER A 26 0.08 -11.97 -1.54
CA SER A 26 0.67 -12.70 -2.65
C SER A 26 -0.06 -14.04 -2.84
N THR A 27 -0.25 -14.43 -4.10
CA THR A 27 -0.80 -15.76 -4.44
C THR A 27 0.15 -16.51 -5.34
N ILE A 28 0.04 -17.85 -5.35
CA ILE A 28 0.78 -18.71 -6.26
C ILE A 28 -0.21 -19.54 -7.08
N LEU A 29 -0.07 -19.47 -8.41
CA LEU A 29 -0.86 -20.26 -9.35
C LEU A 29 0.05 -20.76 -10.46
N ASP A 30 0.09 -22.07 -10.69
CA ASP A 30 0.87 -22.72 -11.76
C ASP A 30 2.35 -22.29 -11.82
N GLY A 31 2.95 -22.01 -10.65
CA GLY A 31 4.35 -21.57 -10.54
C GLY A 31 4.57 -20.06 -10.72
N TYR A 32 3.52 -19.28 -10.97
CA TYR A 32 3.57 -17.82 -11.04
C TYR A 32 3.12 -17.19 -9.73
N PHE A 33 3.80 -16.13 -9.32
CA PHE A 33 3.47 -15.34 -8.14
C PHE A 33 2.80 -14.03 -8.56
N SER A 34 1.70 -13.69 -7.89
CA SER A 34 1.14 -12.34 -7.92
C SER A 34 1.45 -11.64 -6.61
N ASP A 35 1.53 -10.32 -6.64
CA ASP A 35 1.72 -9.51 -5.43
C ASP A 35 0.97 -8.19 -5.53
N ALA A 36 0.14 -7.89 -4.53
CA ALA A 36 -0.62 -6.65 -4.47
C ALA A 36 -1.07 -6.33 -3.05
N SER A 37 -1.00 -5.05 -2.69
CA SER A 37 -1.53 -4.55 -1.42
C SER A 37 -2.45 -3.36 -1.61
N ARG A 38 -3.32 -3.11 -0.62
CA ARG A 38 -4.15 -1.89 -0.56
C ARG A 38 -4.28 -1.41 0.88
N MET A 39 -4.41 -0.10 1.03
CA MET A 39 -4.73 0.53 2.30
C MET A 39 -6.24 0.56 2.52
N PHE A 40 -6.67 0.32 3.75
CA PHE A 40 -8.05 0.37 4.20
C PHE A 40 -8.20 1.33 5.37
N LYS A 41 -9.35 2.00 5.43
CA LYS A 41 -9.75 2.89 6.52
C LYS A 41 -10.69 2.14 7.45
N ILE A 42 -10.47 2.25 8.76
CA ILE A 42 -11.38 1.73 9.76
C ILE A 42 -12.25 2.90 10.24
N GLY A 43 -13.45 2.99 9.69
CA GLY A 43 -14.39 4.08 9.98
C GLY A 43 -13.90 5.44 9.48
N THR A 44 -14.12 6.48 10.29
CA THR A 44 -13.69 7.86 10.01
C THR A 44 -12.27 8.08 10.48
N VAL A 45 -11.38 8.43 9.55
CA VAL A 45 -9.96 8.65 9.85
C VAL A 45 -9.62 10.13 9.90
N SER A 46 -8.53 10.49 10.59
CA SER A 46 -8.07 11.88 10.69
C SER A 46 -7.68 12.47 9.33
N GLU A 47 -7.71 13.81 9.19
CA GLU A 47 -7.24 14.49 7.98
C GLU A 47 -5.79 14.13 7.61
N ARG A 48 -4.95 13.89 8.61
CA ARG A 48 -3.58 13.43 8.41
C ARG A 48 -3.54 12.06 7.76
N ALA A 49 -4.35 11.12 8.24
CA ALA A 49 -4.45 9.78 7.67
C ALA A 49 -5.02 9.83 6.24
N GLU A 50 -6.07 10.62 6.01
CA GLU A 50 -6.61 10.89 4.66
C GLU A 50 -5.54 11.40 3.70
N ARG A 51 -4.71 12.36 4.15
CA ARG A 51 -3.61 12.89 3.33
C ARG A 51 -2.55 11.82 3.01
N ILE A 52 -2.18 10.99 3.99
CA ILE A 52 -1.22 9.90 3.76
C ILE A 52 -1.76 8.95 2.68
N LEU A 53 -2.99 8.46 2.85
CA LEU A 53 -3.62 7.53 1.92
C LEU A 53 -3.67 8.09 0.49
N ARG A 54 -4.14 9.33 0.34
CA ARG A 54 -4.24 9.99 -0.96
C ARG A 54 -2.87 10.18 -1.62
N VAL A 55 -1.89 10.73 -0.90
CA VAL A 55 -0.56 10.98 -1.47
C VAL A 55 0.14 9.68 -1.83
N THR A 56 0.00 8.63 -1.01
CA THR A 56 0.53 7.30 -1.34
C THR A 56 -0.09 6.72 -2.60
N GLU A 57 -1.41 6.85 -2.79
CA GLU A 57 -2.09 6.41 -4.01
C GLU A 57 -1.64 7.21 -5.24
N GLU A 58 -1.52 8.55 -5.12
CA GLU A 58 -0.99 9.43 -6.16
C GLU A 58 0.43 9.02 -6.59
N CYS A 59 1.34 8.76 -5.64
CA CYS A 59 2.70 8.29 -5.93
C CYS A 59 2.71 6.95 -6.69
N VAL A 60 1.84 6.00 -6.32
CA VAL A 60 1.71 4.73 -7.05
C VAL A 60 1.26 4.97 -8.49
N GLU A 61 0.27 5.83 -8.72
CA GLU A 61 -0.17 6.16 -10.07
C GLU A 61 0.93 6.80 -10.93
N LEU A 62 1.73 7.71 -10.35
CA LEU A 62 2.82 8.38 -11.05
C LEU A 62 3.92 7.39 -11.44
N GLY A 63 4.36 6.54 -10.50
CA GLY A 63 5.34 5.48 -10.78
C GLY A 63 4.84 4.49 -11.84
N LEU A 64 3.57 4.07 -11.78
CA LEU A 64 2.98 3.19 -12.80
C LEU A 64 2.95 3.85 -14.19
N LYS A 65 2.67 5.16 -14.27
CA LYS A 65 2.70 5.91 -15.54
C LYS A 65 4.13 6.05 -16.08
N ALA A 66 5.15 6.06 -15.21
CA ALA A 66 6.56 6.11 -15.59
C ALA A 66 7.11 4.74 -16.07
N ALA A 67 6.49 3.64 -15.68
CA ALA A 67 6.88 2.29 -16.10
C ALA A 67 6.64 2.06 -17.61
N LYS A 68 7.65 2.38 -18.43
CA LYS A 68 7.61 2.28 -19.90
C LYS A 68 8.80 1.48 -20.43
N PRO A 69 8.65 0.82 -21.61
CA PRO A 69 9.78 0.22 -22.29
C PRO A 69 10.91 1.24 -22.50
N TRP A 70 12.15 0.78 -22.34
CA TRP A 70 13.38 1.57 -22.56
C TRP A 70 13.63 2.72 -21.56
N GLY A 71 12.83 2.84 -20.49
CA GLY A 71 13.15 3.68 -19.33
C GLY A 71 14.08 3.02 -18.32
N HIS A 72 14.55 3.78 -17.34
CA HIS A 72 15.30 3.23 -16.20
C HIS A 72 14.38 2.96 -15.02
N LEU A 73 14.73 1.97 -14.19
CA LEU A 73 13.99 1.69 -12.95
C LEU A 73 13.90 2.91 -12.03
N GLY A 74 14.95 3.75 -12.00
CA GLY A 74 14.97 4.98 -11.21
C GLY A 74 13.91 6.00 -11.62
N ASP A 75 13.47 5.99 -12.89
CA ASP A 75 12.45 6.92 -13.39
C ASP A 75 11.08 6.64 -12.74
N ILE A 76 10.84 5.40 -12.29
CA ILE A 76 9.62 5.02 -11.54
C ILE A 76 9.64 5.60 -10.12
N ALA A 77 10.82 5.69 -9.51
CA ALA A 77 10.97 6.20 -8.14
C ALA A 77 11.06 7.74 -8.07
N ASP A 78 11.50 8.38 -9.14
CA ASP A 78 11.60 9.84 -9.26
C ASP A 78 10.25 10.52 -9.55
N ALA A 79 9.34 9.80 -10.22
CA ALA A 79 8.01 10.27 -10.62
C ALA A 79 7.05 10.47 -9.43
#